data_AF-A0A7X7FDX3-F1
#
_entry.id   AF-A0A7X7FDX3-F1
#
_cell.length_a   1.000
_cell.length_b   1.000
_cell.length_c   1.000
_cell.angle_alpha   90.00
_cell.angle_beta   90.00
_cell.angle_gamma   90.00
#
_symmetry.space_group_name_H-M   'P 1'
#
loop_
_entity.id
_entity.type
_entity.pdbx_description
1 polymer ?
#
loop_
_entity_poly.entity_id
_entity_poly.type
_entity_poly.pdbx_seq_one_letter_code
_entity_poly.pdbx_strand_id
1 'polypeptide(L)'
;HLGVDTKHLSGNAEDYVGGIVWSEWGIVMGTPFASKIETFDATKKAIGFQGFWYGDSGKIITGNRYFLEDKPNFLDAPGEFWFERKGEGGRLYLRLPGDANPSTARVEVARHVNLMDFDELRHVRISGLSFRFTNVFWDLTARQFVHEDVQSAAIRLYGSGEDVMISHCRFAHVNKAIRLKAIADTDSLDAVVICDNDIRFTDHGAIDLEGSGRWGKSAPPFAFFGDVKLLRNRLFEIGRRTFRSDSAHAINIGFPQTLEVAGNILERTYGAGIFVFMGKGSESTEDVPLARGLIHHNKVVQPLLAANDWGGIETWQGGPVYVFNNISGNPGGYWNWAANKPGNARLGFAYYLDGGFKNYHFNNIAWGANNDLSSKSCNRCAFYHAVPTVLNAFFNNTAYRFAEGSGWSPVGGRQLYLGNVWSDISKTVFAHGKQKEDEQAQYDAYQLDSIAYSRNVFEKTPAAFGNLEGSGSGDADFAGFRKAAESNRLLASDVGALATTPVLADPANGDFRPAPNSPALGKGVRCFVPWSLSRTVGEWQFRRSNADPATALDEHWYMSPLVLNREEYRNLPRHDLRGVNLTAADYESGPLEDWC
;
A
#
# COMPACT_ATOMS: atom_id res chain seq x y z
N HIS A 1 21.33 -5.44 17.28
CA HIS A 1 22.11 -4.62 16.35
C HIS A 1 23.08 -3.72 17.10
N LEU A 2 24.13 -3.26 16.42
CA LEU A 2 25.06 -2.24 16.92
C LEU A 2 25.04 -1.06 15.93
N GLY A 3 24.37 0.04 16.28
CA GLY A 3 24.30 1.25 15.47
C GLY A 3 25.48 2.16 15.78
N VAL A 4 26.27 2.51 14.77
CA VAL A 4 27.49 3.33 14.90
C VAL A 4 27.23 4.73 14.34
N ASP A 5 27.50 5.76 15.12
CA ASP A 5 27.55 7.15 14.67
C ASP A 5 28.69 7.87 15.38
N THR A 6 29.83 7.96 14.69
CA THR A 6 31.06 8.57 15.21
C THR A 6 30.99 10.09 15.35
N LYS A 7 29.95 10.73 14.81
CA LYS A 7 29.78 12.18 14.82
C LYS A 7 28.87 12.63 15.97
N HIS A 8 27.76 11.94 16.18
CA HIS A 8 26.71 12.39 17.09
C HIS A 8 26.72 11.65 18.44
N LEU A 9 27.16 10.39 18.48
CA LEU A 9 27.20 9.63 19.73
C LEU A 9 28.48 9.93 20.51
N SER A 10 28.39 10.82 21.50
CA SER A 10 29.48 11.23 22.38
C SER A 10 29.10 11.10 23.86
N GLY A 11 30.05 11.00 24.78
CA GLY A 11 29.76 10.81 26.21
C GLY A 11 29.91 9.36 26.68
N ASN A 12 29.13 8.99 27.70
CA ASN A 12 29.24 7.76 28.47
C ASN A 12 27.95 6.91 28.39
N ALA A 13 28.00 5.69 28.91
CA ALA A 13 26.85 4.78 28.85
C ALA A 13 25.59 5.34 29.52
N GLU A 14 25.73 6.09 30.62
CA GLU A 14 24.59 6.67 31.35
C GLU A 14 23.78 7.69 30.53
N ASP A 15 24.39 8.31 29.52
CA ASP A 15 23.73 9.29 28.65
C ASP A 15 22.72 8.63 27.69
N TYR A 16 22.87 7.32 27.43
CA TYR A 16 22.12 6.58 26.40
C TYR A 16 21.37 5.36 26.94
N VAL A 17 22.03 4.56 27.78
CA VAL A 17 21.48 3.28 28.25
C VAL A 17 20.19 3.53 29.03
N GLY A 18 19.17 2.72 28.71
CA GLY A 18 17.82 2.85 29.22
C GLY A 18 16.92 3.78 28.40
N GLY A 19 17.48 4.64 27.56
CA GLY A 19 16.71 5.45 26.60
C GLY A 19 16.18 4.64 25.42
N ILE A 20 15.49 5.30 24.51
CA ILE A 20 14.89 4.70 23.32
C ILE A 20 15.60 5.21 22.08
N VAL A 21 15.91 4.30 21.15
CA VAL A 21 16.28 4.61 19.78
C VAL A 21 15.10 4.32 18.87
N TRP A 22 14.77 5.27 18.01
CA TRP A 22 13.91 5.06 16.85
C TRP A 22 14.76 4.91 15.63
N SER A 23 14.69 3.78 14.95
CA SER A 23 15.49 3.51 13.75
C SER A 23 14.59 3.03 12.62
N GLU A 24 14.97 3.32 11.38
CA GLU A 24 14.35 2.71 10.21
C GLU A 24 14.61 1.20 10.19
N TRP A 25 13.57 0.40 9.90
CA TRP A 25 13.70 -1.05 9.74
C TRP A 25 14.66 -1.41 8.58
N GLY A 26 15.51 -2.41 8.83
CA GLY A 26 16.69 -2.70 8.00
C GLY A 26 16.44 -3.58 6.77
N ILE A 27 15.22 -4.04 6.53
CA ILE A 27 14.90 -4.98 5.44
C ILE A 27 14.12 -4.28 4.32
N VAL A 28 14.79 -3.35 3.63
CA VAL A 28 14.25 -2.46 2.58
C VAL A 28 13.10 -1.53 3.00
N MET A 29 12.25 -1.93 3.93
CA MET A 29 11.15 -1.18 4.55
C MET A 29 11.66 -0.20 5.61
N GLY A 30 11.57 1.10 5.36
CA GLY A 30 12.12 2.17 6.21
C GLY A 30 11.19 2.66 7.31
N THR A 31 10.21 1.87 7.73
CA THR A 31 9.32 2.23 8.84
C THR A 31 10.13 2.48 10.12
N PRO A 32 9.93 3.60 10.82
CA PRO A 32 10.59 3.83 12.10
C PRO A 32 10.04 2.88 13.16
N PHE A 33 10.91 2.30 14.00
CA PHE A 33 10.51 1.49 15.14
C PHE A 33 11.32 1.83 16.39
N ALA A 34 10.67 1.77 17.54
CA ALA A 34 11.31 1.99 18.84
C ALA A 34 12.00 0.72 19.36
N SER A 35 13.20 0.87 19.90
CA SER A 35 13.86 -0.14 20.72
C SER A 35 14.58 0.52 21.89
N LYS A 36 14.66 -0.21 23.00
CA LYS A 36 15.50 0.19 24.14
C LYS A 36 16.98 0.15 23.76
N ILE A 37 17.73 1.13 24.24
CA ILE A 37 19.19 1.12 24.20
C ILE A 37 19.70 0.27 25.37
N GLU A 38 20.31 -0.86 25.04
CA GLU A 38 20.78 -1.88 25.99
C GLU A 38 22.23 -1.66 26.40
N THR A 39 23.06 -1.08 25.51
CA THR A 39 24.48 -0.84 25.77
C THR A 39 25.00 0.34 24.95
N PHE A 40 26.13 0.90 25.37
CA PHE A 40 26.88 1.92 24.65
C PHE A 40 28.37 1.58 24.65
N ASP A 41 28.97 1.52 23.46
CA ASP A 41 30.40 1.34 23.25
C ASP A 41 31.03 2.71 22.96
N ALA A 42 31.68 3.30 23.96
CA ALA A 42 32.31 4.62 23.85
C ALA A 42 33.49 4.66 22.87
N THR A 43 34.17 3.52 22.68
CA THR A 43 35.30 3.38 21.75
C THR A 43 34.80 3.38 20.31
N LYS A 44 33.76 2.59 20.04
CA LYS A 44 33.15 2.51 18.70
C LYS A 44 32.16 3.63 18.41
N LYS A 45 31.77 4.42 19.41
CA LYS A 45 30.71 5.44 19.30
C LYS A 45 29.40 4.81 18.82
N ALA A 46 28.95 3.79 19.55
CA ALA A 46 27.88 2.92 19.11
C ALA A 46 26.88 2.56 20.21
N ILE A 47 25.61 2.43 19.85
CA ILE A 47 24.53 1.95 20.73
C ILE A 47 24.09 0.55 20.33
N GLY A 48 23.85 -0.31 21.32
CA GLY A 48 23.28 -1.64 21.13
C GLY A 48 21.79 -1.65 21.42
N PHE A 49 21.01 -2.25 20.52
CA PHE A 49 19.55 -2.35 20.61
C PHE A 49 19.00 -3.50 19.78
N GLN A 50 17.76 -3.92 20.02
CA GLN A 50 17.11 -5.02 19.32
C GLN A 50 16.48 -4.59 17.99
N GLY A 51 16.18 -5.55 17.11
CA GLY A 51 15.51 -5.32 15.83
C GLY A 51 14.00 -5.14 15.93
N PHE A 52 13.35 -5.09 14.76
CA PHE A 52 11.90 -4.94 14.68
C PHE A 52 11.19 -6.16 15.32
N TRP A 53 11.70 -7.36 15.05
CA TRP A 53 11.25 -8.64 15.64
C TRP A 53 12.26 -9.24 16.65
N TYR A 54 11.86 -10.24 17.44
CA TYR A 54 12.82 -11.00 18.26
C TYR A 54 13.68 -11.88 17.36
N GLY A 55 14.99 -11.92 17.62
CA GLY A 55 15.92 -12.72 16.80
C GLY A 55 16.02 -12.24 15.33
N ASP A 56 15.65 -10.99 15.06
CA ASP A 56 15.55 -10.40 13.72
C ASP A 56 16.78 -10.69 12.83
N SER A 57 16.53 -11.24 11.65
CA SER A 57 17.51 -11.52 10.59
C SER A 57 17.89 -10.28 9.77
N GLY A 58 17.18 -9.16 9.96
CA GLY A 58 17.44 -7.89 9.33
C GLY A 58 18.80 -7.31 9.73
N LYS A 59 19.47 -6.64 8.79
CA LYS A 59 20.70 -5.88 9.06
C LYS A 59 20.36 -4.41 9.03
N ILE A 60 20.76 -3.65 10.05
CA ILE A 60 20.70 -2.19 9.97
C ILE A 60 21.64 -1.75 8.85
N ILE A 61 21.13 -0.88 7.98
CA ILE A 61 21.85 -0.41 6.80
C ILE A 61 22.54 0.91 7.14
N THR A 62 23.80 1.06 6.74
CA THR A 62 24.51 2.34 6.86
C THR A 62 23.73 3.43 6.12
N GLY A 63 23.43 4.52 6.82
CA GLY A 63 22.62 5.61 6.29
C GLY A 63 21.13 5.52 6.66
N ASN A 64 20.69 4.47 7.35
CA ASN A 64 19.37 4.51 8.01
C ASN A 64 19.33 5.68 9.00
N ARG A 65 18.21 6.40 9.01
CA ARG A 65 17.97 7.50 9.94
C ARG A 65 17.60 6.95 11.31
N TYR A 66 17.93 7.72 12.34
CA TYR A 66 17.49 7.45 13.69
C TYR A 66 17.33 8.75 14.48
N PHE A 67 16.59 8.66 15.59
CA PHE A 67 16.60 9.66 16.65
C PHE A 67 16.51 8.97 18.01
N LEU A 68 16.85 9.70 19.07
CA LEU A 68 16.87 9.20 20.44
C LEU A 68 15.83 9.94 21.28
N GLU A 69 15.23 9.25 22.25
CA GLU A 69 14.30 9.85 23.20
C GLU A 69 14.36 9.13 24.57
N ASP A 70 13.50 9.59 25.49
CA ASP A 70 13.28 9.01 26.82
C ASP A 70 14.49 9.04 27.77
N LYS A 71 15.21 10.17 27.75
CA LYS A 71 16.25 10.50 28.74
C LYS A 71 16.16 11.97 29.15
N PRO A 72 16.54 12.32 30.41
CA PRO A 72 16.48 13.70 30.89
C PRO A 72 17.40 14.65 30.10
N ASN A 73 18.57 14.17 29.67
CA ASN A 73 19.54 14.94 28.91
C ASN A 73 19.12 15.22 27.45
N PHE A 74 18.02 14.63 26.97
CA PHE A 74 17.44 14.96 25.66
C PHE A 74 16.36 16.04 25.73
N LEU A 75 15.99 16.51 26.93
CA LEU A 75 15.07 17.64 27.09
C LEU A 75 15.85 18.96 26.98
N ASP A 76 16.10 19.43 25.75
CA ASP A 76 17.05 20.51 25.46
C ASP A 76 16.49 21.65 24.60
N ALA A 77 15.24 21.55 24.13
CA ALA A 77 14.57 22.58 23.34
C ALA A 77 13.15 22.94 23.84
N PRO A 78 12.64 24.15 23.54
CA PRO A 78 11.25 24.51 23.79
C PRO A 78 10.27 23.61 23.01
N GLY A 79 9.21 23.15 23.67
CA GLY A 79 8.20 22.25 23.11
C GLY A 79 8.40 20.77 23.44
N GLU A 80 9.50 20.41 24.09
CA GLU A 80 9.81 19.04 24.50
C GLU A 80 9.33 18.72 25.92
N PHE A 81 9.20 17.42 26.21
CA PHE A 81 8.90 16.92 27.55
C PHE A 81 9.61 15.59 27.82
N TRP A 82 9.79 15.28 29.10
CA TRP A 82 10.26 14.00 29.58
C TRP A 82 9.49 13.59 30.83
N PHE A 83 9.10 12.31 30.90
CA PHE A 83 8.35 11.79 32.05
C PHE A 83 9.21 10.80 32.84
N GLU A 84 9.63 11.22 34.03
CA GLU A 84 10.35 10.36 34.96
C GLU A 84 9.37 9.45 35.70
N ARG A 85 9.24 8.21 35.24
CA ARG A 85 8.36 7.22 35.89
C ARG A 85 8.88 6.82 37.27
N LYS A 86 7.98 6.78 38.26
CA LYS A 86 8.17 6.31 39.63
C LYS A 86 6.97 5.44 40.03
N GLY A 87 7.13 4.12 39.96
CA GLY A 87 6.03 3.16 40.19
C GLY A 87 4.88 3.34 39.18
N GLU A 88 3.65 3.48 39.67
CA GLU A 88 2.44 3.71 38.87
C GLU A 88 2.27 5.18 38.43
N GLY A 89 3.15 6.08 38.86
CA GLY A 89 3.12 7.50 38.52
C GLY A 89 4.48 8.01 38.09
N GLY A 90 4.70 9.31 38.26
CA GLY A 90 5.99 9.92 37.91
C GLY A 90 5.96 11.43 37.99
N ARG A 91 7.01 12.05 37.45
CA ARG A 91 7.14 13.49 37.32
C ARG A 91 7.29 13.86 35.85
N LEU A 92 6.41 14.75 35.38
CA LEU A 92 6.53 15.35 34.06
C LEU A 92 7.43 16.59 34.14
N TYR A 93 8.51 16.57 33.38
CA TYR A 93 9.35 17.72 33.08
C TYR A 93 8.98 18.20 31.69
N LEU A 94 8.70 19.48 31.52
CA LEU A 94 8.27 20.03 30.23
C LEU A 94 8.89 21.41 30.01
N ARG A 95 9.29 21.68 28.77
CA ARG A 95 9.63 23.02 28.29
C ARG A 95 8.52 23.46 27.36
N LEU A 96 7.78 24.50 27.74
CA LEU A 96 6.67 24.95 26.92
C LEU A 96 7.16 25.54 25.58
N PRO A 97 6.35 25.48 24.52
CA PRO A 97 6.66 26.13 23.26
C PRO A 97 7.04 27.60 23.47
N GLY A 98 8.17 28.03 22.87
CA GLY A 98 8.70 29.38 23.04
C GLY A 98 9.17 29.73 24.46
N ASP A 99 9.45 28.73 25.30
CA ASP A 99 9.79 28.88 26.72
C ASP A 99 8.75 29.74 27.48
N ALA A 100 7.47 29.57 27.13
CA ALA A 100 6.37 30.27 27.77
C ALA A 100 6.32 30.00 29.29
N ASN A 101 5.80 30.97 30.04
CA ASN A 101 5.65 30.82 31.49
C ASN A 101 4.68 29.68 31.83
N PRO A 102 5.12 28.63 32.56
CA PRO A 102 4.25 27.51 32.91
C PRO A 102 3.07 27.88 33.80
N SER A 103 3.13 28.98 34.55
CA SER A 103 2.02 29.42 35.39
C SER A 103 0.82 29.97 34.60
N THR A 104 0.98 30.21 33.30
CA THR A 104 -0.09 30.73 32.42
C THR A 104 -0.61 29.69 31.43
N ALA A 105 -0.05 28.48 31.43
CA ALA A 105 -0.43 27.43 30.50
C ALA A 105 -1.45 26.45 31.09
N ARG A 106 -2.37 25.97 30.25
CA ARG A 106 -3.16 24.77 30.51
C ARG A 106 -2.49 23.60 29.82
N VAL A 107 -2.10 22.58 30.59
CA VAL A 107 -1.51 21.34 30.09
C VAL A 107 -2.55 20.24 30.21
N GLU A 108 -2.85 19.57 29.09
CA GLU A 108 -3.74 18.41 29.06
C GLU A 108 -2.89 17.16 28.84
N VAL A 109 -3.02 16.17 29.72
CA VAL A 109 -2.28 14.90 29.67
C VAL A 109 -3.28 13.77 29.56
N ALA A 110 -3.12 12.91 28.56
CA ALA A 110 -4.00 11.79 28.33
C ALA A 110 -3.89 10.76 29.47
N ARG A 111 -5.04 10.27 29.95
CA ARG A 111 -5.11 9.23 30.99
C ARG A 111 -5.46 7.86 30.43
N HIS A 112 -6.41 7.81 29.51
CA HIS A 112 -7.00 6.57 29.01
C HIS A 112 -6.40 6.16 27.68
N VAL A 113 -6.08 4.88 27.52
CA VAL A 113 -5.60 4.35 26.24
C VAL A 113 -6.77 4.17 25.27
N ASN A 114 -7.86 3.54 25.71
CA ASN A 114 -9.10 3.40 24.93
C ASN A 114 -10.22 4.21 25.61
N LEU A 115 -11.12 4.85 24.84
CA LEU A 115 -12.23 5.65 25.39
C LEU A 115 -13.55 4.88 25.40
N MET A 116 -13.74 4.03 24.39
CA MET A 116 -14.81 3.05 24.30
C MET A 116 -14.17 1.72 23.93
N ASP A 117 -14.31 0.73 24.81
CA ASP A 117 -13.61 -0.55 24.70
C ASP A 117 -14.64 -1.67 24.90
N PHE A 118 -14.81 -2.50 23.88
CA PHE A 118 -15.88 -3.49 23.78
C PHE A 118 -15.31 -4.87 23.43
N ASP A 119 -16.00 -5.90 23.90
CA ASP A 119 -15.87 -7.30 23.49
C ASP A 119 -17.00 -7.71 22.52
N GLU A 120 -18.16 -7.04 22.59
CA GLU A 120 -19.28 -7.26 21.67
C GLU A 120 -20.01 -5.95 21.31
N LEU A 121 -20.42 -5.81 20.03
CA LEU A 121 -21.30 -4.75 19.55
C LEU A 121 -22.35 -5.30 18.59
N ARG A 122 -23.64 -5.12 18.87
CA ARG A 122 -24.74 -5.47 17.96
C ARG A 122 -25.74 -4.35 17.78
N HIS A 123 -26.06 -4.01 16.53
CA HIS A 123 -27.04 -2.97 16.19
C HIS A 123 -26.71 -1.61 16.83
N VAL A 124 -25.42 -1.26 16.87
CA VAL A 124 -24.93 -0.06 17.55
C VAL A 124 -24.63 1.04 16.54
N ARG A 125 -25.01 2.27 16.90
CA ARG A 125 -24.70 3.51 16.18
C ARG A 125 -23.94 4.45 17.10
N ILE A 126 -22.68 4.74 16.79
CA ILE A 126 -21.87 5.75 17.48
C ILE A 126 -21.78 6.96 16.56
N SER A 127 -22.45 8.06 16.91
CA SER A 127 -22.53 9.21 16.02
C SER A 127 -22.53 10.57 16.69
N GLY A 128 -21.95 11.57 16.02
CA GLY A 128 -21.95 12.97 16.45
C GLY A 128 -21.04 13.27 17.65
N LEU A 129 -20.12 12.35 18.00
CA LEU A 129 -19.26 12.47 19.17
C LEU A 129 -17.87 13.02 18.82
N SER A 130 -17.19 13.59 19.82
CA SER A 130 -15.80 14.04 19.70
C SER A 130 -14.91 13.27 20.67
N PHE A 131 -13.86 12.64 20.14
CA PHE A 131 -12.87 11.85 20.87
C PHE A 131 -11.51 12.56 20.82
N ARG A 132 -10.90 12.80 21.98
CA ARG A 132 -9.62 13.50 22.08
C ARG A 132 -8.78 12.95 23.23
N PHE A 133 -7.47 13.07 23.09
CA PHE A 133 -6.48 12.85 24.15
C PHE A 133 -6.50 11.45 24.74
N THR A 134 -6.27 10.44 23.89
CA THR A 134 -5.92 9.10 24.36
C THR A 134 -4.42 8.97 24.59
N ASN A 135 -4.04 8.11 25.51
CA ASN A 135 -2.65 7.75 25.76
C ASN A 135 -2.23 6.57 24.85
N VAL A 136 -0.94 6.35 24.68
CA VAL A 136 -0.41 5.12 24.06
C VAL A 136 -0.01 4.12 25.15
N PHE A 137 0.19 2.86 24.78
CA PHE A 137 0.80 1.92 25.70
C PHE A 137 2.18 2.44 26.13
N TRP A 138 2.42 2.44 27.45
CA TRP A 138 3.53 3.18 28.03
C TRP A 138 4.91 2.68 27.57
N ASP A 139 5.05 1.38 27.31
CA ASP A 139 6.27 0.79 26.76
C ASP A 139 6.20 0.86 25.24
N LEU A 140 6.80 1.91 24.69
CA LEU A 140 6.87 2.16 23.25
C LEU A 140 7.67 1.08 22.49
N THR A 141 8.50 0.32 23.21
CA THR A 141 9.30 -0.77 22.66
C THR A 141 8.55 -2.10 22.64
N ALA A 142 7.33 -2.12 23.18
CA ALA A 142 6.46 -3.28 23.19
C ALA A 142 5.96 -3.60 21.77
N ARG A 143 5.84 -4.90 21.50
CA ARG A 143 5.23 -5.43 20.28
C ARG A 143 3.77 -5.72 20.52
N GLN A 144 3.01 -5.85 19.44
CA GLN A 144 1.56 -6.08 19.50
C GLN A 144 1.10 -7.23 20.39
N PHE A 145 1.92 -8.27 20.54
CA PHE A 145 1.58 -9.46 21.32
C PHE A 145 2.01 -9.39 22.80
N VAL A 146 2.65 -8.29 23.23
CA VAL A 146 3.09 -8.09 24.61
C VAL A 146 1.92 -7.70 25.51
N HIS A 147 1.03 -6.83 25.03
CA HIS A 147 -0.14 -6.38 25.76
C HIS A 147 -1.21 -5.89 24.76
N GLU A 148 -2.49 -6.09 25.09
CA GLU A 148 -3.60 -5.74 24.19
C GLU A 148 -3.65 -4.24 23.85
N ASP A 149 -3.30 -3.38 24.82
CA ASP A 149 -3.26 -1.91 24.66
C ASP A 149 -2.15 -1.39 23.76
N VAL A 150 -1.18 -2.22 23.37
CA VAL A 150 -0.24 -1.85 22.29
C VAL A 150 -1.03 -1.57 21.01
N GLN A 151 -2.05 -2.39 20.75
CA GLN A 151 -2.99 -2.23 19.65
C GLN A 151 -4.25 -1.48 20.12
N SER A 152 -4.06 -0.23 20.53
CA SER A 152 -5.11 0.63 21.08
C SER A 152 -5.90 1.41 20.03
N ALA A 153 -7.07 1.92 20.43
CA ALA A 153 -7.88 2.88 19.68
C ALA A 153 -8.85 3.63 20.60
N ALA A 154 -9.29 4.84 20.19
CA ALA A 154 -10.33 5.59 20.89
C ALA A 154 -11.65 4.80 20.96
N ILE A 155 -12.06 4.18 19.86
CA ILE A 155 -13.11 3.15 19.84
C ILE A 155 -12.46 1.82 19.46
N ARG A 156 -12.49 0.85 20.39
CA ARG A 156 -11.94 -0.48 20.21
C ARG A 156 -13.01 -1.55 20.41
N LEU A 157 -13.09 -2.50 19.49
CA LEU A 157 -13.84 -3.75 19.62
C LEU A 157 -12.87 -4.92 19.43
N TYR A 158 -12.71 -5.74 20.46
CA TYR A 158 -11.96 -7.00 20.46
C TYR A 158 -12.90 -8.17 20.69
N GLY A 159 -13.55 -8.59 19.62
CA GLY A 159 -14.54 -9.66 19.63
C GLY A 159 -15.53 -9.54 18.49
N SER A 160 -16.81 -9.80 18.78
CA SER A 160 -17.85 -9.89 17.76
C SER A 160 -18.59 -8.58 17.52
N GLY A 161 -18.85 -8.26 16.26
CA GLY A 161 -19.52 -7.05 15.81
C GLY A 161 -20.51 -7.35 14.70
N GLU A 162 -21.76 -6.94 14.87
CA GLU A 162 -22.81 -7.10 13.85
C GLU A 162 -23.61 -5.82 13.73
N ASP A 163 -23.77 -5.31 12.51
CA ASP A 163 -24.54 -4.11 12.24
C ASP A 163 -24.07 -2.92 13.09
N VAL A 164 -22.80 -2.56 12.92
CA VAL A 164 -22.11 -1.49 13.66
C VAL A 164 -21.85 -0.31 12.75
N MET A 165 -22.29 0.88 13.14
CA MET A 165 -22.01 2.10 12.40
C MET A 165 -21.33 3.15 13.28
N ILE A 166 -20.21 3.68 12.81
CA ILE A 166 -19.50 4.80 13.43
C ILE A 166 -19.49 5.95 12.43
N SER A 167 -20.23 7.03 12.73
CA SER A 167 -20.41 8.10 11.76
C SER A 167 -20.49 9.51 12.31
N HIS A 168 -20.12 10.50 11.50
CA HIS A 168 -20.19 11.92 11.89
C HIS A 168 -19.43 12.24 13.20
N CYS A 169 -18.43 11.42 13.55
CA CYS A 169 -17.59 11.62 14.73
C CYS A 169 -16.34 12.42 14.37
N ARG A 170 -15.75 13.05 15.39
CA ARG A 170 -14.47 13.77 15.28
C ARG A 170 -13.44 13.12 16.19
N PHE A 171 -12.28 12.80 15.64
CA PHE A 171 -11.16 12.23 16.39
C PHE A 171 -9.97 13.18 16.22
N ALA A 172 -9.39 13.65 17.33
CA ALA A 172 -8.23 14.54 17.27
C ALA A 172 -7.26 14.30 18.43
N HIS A 173 -5.98 14.13 18.14
CA HIS A 173 -4.94 13.84 19.14
C HIS A 173 -5.26 12.55 19.90
N VAL A 174 -5.44 11.47 19.14
CA VAL A 174 -5.68 10.13 19.67
C VAL A 174 -4.61 9.16 19.16
N ASN A 175 -4.48 7.99 19.76
CA ASN A 175 -3.54 6.95 19.33
C ASN A 175 -3.97 6.43 17.94
N LYS A 176 -5.18 5.89 17.83
CA LYS A 176 -5.89 5.42 16.65
C LYS A 176 -7.37 5.77 16.84
N ALA A 177 -8.10 6.07 15.78
CA ALA A 177 -9.50 6.45 15.93
C ALA A 177 -10.39 5.23 16.20
N ILE A 178 -10.30 4.23 15.32
CA ILE A 178 -11.21 3.07 15.32
C ILE A 178 -10.40 1.80 15.08
N ARG A 179 -10.59 0.80 15.94
CA ARG A 179 -10.10 -0.56 15.74
C ARG A 179 -11.21 -1.56 16.01
N LEU A 180 -11.60 -2.35 15.02
CA LEU A 180 -12.54 -3.45 15.18
C LEU A 180 -11.86 -4.74 14.74
N LYS A 181 -11.73 -5.71 15.65
CA LYS A 181 -11.00 -6.94 15.39
C LYS A 181 -11.71 -8.15 15.98
N ALA A 182 -11.95 -9.16 15.14
CA ALA A 182 -12.30 -10.50 15.59
C ALA A 182 -11.06 -11.18 16.19
N ILE A 183 -11.17 -11.68 17.42
CA ILE A 183 -10.04 -12.23 18.17
C ILE A 183 -10.09 -13.75 18.22
N ALA A 184 -11.25 -14.31 18.58
CA ALA A 184 -11.51 -15.73 18.65
C ALA A 184 -11.92 -16.28 17.28
N ASP A 185 -11.75 -17.59 17.09
CA ASP A 185 -12.12 -18.26 15.84
C ASP A 185 -13.64 -18.33 15.62
N THR A 186 -14.41 -18.13 16.68
CA THR A 186 -15.88 -18.09 16.67
C THR A 186 -16.43 -16.68 16.51
N ASP A 187 -15.57 -15.65 16.52
CA ASP A 187 -16.02 -14.28 16.37
C ASP A 187 -16.54 -14.01 14.96
N SER A 188 -17.39 -12.99 14.84
CA SER A 188 -17.81 -12.45 13.55
C SER A 188 -17.72 -10.93 13.54
N LEU A 189 -17.25 -10.36 12.44
CA LEU A 189 -17.43 -8.95 12.10
C LEU A 189 -18.25 -8.85 10.83
N ASP A 190 -19.45 -8.29 10.89
CA ASP A 190 -20.33 -8.16 9.72
C ASP A 190 -21.18 -6.89 9.75
N ALA A 191 -21.57 -6.42 8.57
CA ALA A 191 -22.33 -5.19 8.35
C ALA A 191 -21.71 -3.98 9.08
N VAL A 192 -20.39 -3.78 8.90
CA VAL A 192 -19.64 -2.68 9.52
C VAL A 192 -19.63 -1.46 8.59
N VAL A 193 -20.07 -0.31 9.09
CA VAL A 193 -20.04 0.96 8.36
C VAL A 193 -19.29 2.04 9.13
N ILE A 194 -18.21 2.55 8.56
CA ILE A 194 -17.47 3.71 9.10
C ILE A 194 -17.57 4.84 8.09
N CYS A 195 -18.34 5.88 8.41
CA CYS A 195 -18.58 6.93 7.42
C CYS A 195 -18.67 8.35 7.96
N ASP A 196 -18.34 9.32 7.10
CA ASP A 196 -18.55 10.75 7.38
C ASP A 196 -17.81 11.25 8.65
N ASN A 197 -16.71 10.60 9.04
CA ASN A 197 -15.90 10.99 10.19
C ASN A 197 -14.76 11.95 9.81
N ASP A 198 -14.33 12.79 10.75
CA ASP A 198 -13.15 13.64 10.63
C ASP A 198 -12.08 13.19 11.64
N ILE A 199 -10.98 12.65 11.14
CA ILE A 199 -9.90 12.06 11.95
C ILE A 199 -8.61 12.82 11.70
N ARG A 200 -8.00 13.36 12.76
CA ARG A 200 -6.80 14.18 12.64
C ARG A 200 -5.77 13.88 13.72
N PHE A 201 -4.49 14.01 13.37
CA PHE A 201 -3.39 13.97 14.32
C PHE A 201 -3.38 12.70 15.18
N THR A 202 -3.16 11.56 14.53
CA THR A 202 -3.04 10.29 15.25
C THR A 202 -1.58 9.87 15.40
N ASP A 203 -1.26 9.20 16.51
CA ASP A 203 0.04 8.58 16.70
C ASP A 203 0.16 7.36 15.77
N HIS A 204 -0.72 6.37 15.93
CA HIS A 204 -0.81 5.18 15.09
C HIS A 204 -1.66 5.45 13.83
N GLY A 205 -1.96 4.41 13.04
CA GLY A 205 -2.96 4.47 11.97
C GLY A 205 -4.34 4.98 12.45
N ALA A 206 -5.27 5.29 11.54
CA ALA A 206 -6.57 5.86 11.89
C ALA A 206 -7.66 4.80 12.07
N ILE A 207 -7.83 3.93 11.08
CA ILE A 207 -8.89 2.90 11.05
C ILE A 207 -8.23 1.55 10.77
N ASP A 208 -8.60 0.55 11.57
CA ASP A 208 -8.04 -0.79 11.49
C ASP A 208 -9.12 -1.84 11.69
N LEU A 209 -9.42 -2.58 10.63
CA LEU A 209 -10.49 -3.58 10.59
C LEU A 209 -9.91 -4.93 10.17
N GLU A 210 -9.98 -5.91 11.07
CA GLU A 210 -9.33 -7.20 10.84
C GLU A 210 -10.25 -8.36 11.27
N GLY A 211 -10.40 -9.36 10.39
CA GLY A 211 -10.87 -10.68 10.80
C GLY A 211 -9.83 -11.43 11.65
N SER A 212 -10.19 -12.60 12.19
CA SER A 212 -9.24 -13.45 12.94
C SER A 212 -8.33 -14.30 12.04
N GLY A 213 -8.52 -14.22 10.71
CA GLY A 213 -7.63 -14.76 9.68
C GLY A 213 -6.26 -14.06 9.72
N ARG A 214 -5.48 -14.35 10.76
CA ARG A 214 -4.15 -13.78 10.94
C ARG A 214 -3.25 -14.28 9.82
N TRP A 215 -2.39 -13.38 9.34
CA TRP A 215 -1.19 -13.80 8.62
C TRP A 215 -0.42 -14.83 9.48
N GLY A 216 -0.18 -16.02 8.92
CA GLY A 216 0.46 -17.15 9.64
C GLY A 216 -0.51 -18.11 10.36
N LYS A 217 -1.84 -17.91 10.28
CA LYS A 217 -2.80 -18.94 10.68
C LYS A 217 -3.14 -19.81 9.47
N SER A 218 -2.74 -21.08 9.52
CA SER A 218 -2.88 -22.00 8.39
C SER A 218 -4.14 -22.88 8.42
N ALA A 219 -4.70 -23.18 9.59
CA ALA A 219 -5.77 -24.17 9.75
C ALA A 219 -7.06 -23.59 10.37
N PRO A 220 -8.24 -24.13 10.02
CA PRO A 220 -9.52 -23.73 10.61
C PRO A 220 -9.60 -24.06 12.11
N PRO A 221 -10.58 -23.48 12.85
CA PRO A 221 -11.63 -22.56 12.38
C PRO A 221 -11.13 -21.13 12.09
N PHE A 222 -11.87 -20.34 11.31
CA PHE A 222 -11.53 -18.94 11.01
C PHE A 222 -12.73 -18.06 11.41
N ALA A 223 -12.48 -16.88 12.01
CA ALA A 223 -13.57 -15.93 12.27
C ALA A 223 -14.16 -15.44 10.97
N PHE A 224 -15.46 -15.17 11.00
CA PHE A 224 -16.14 -14.61 9.85
C PHE A 224 -15.90 -13.10 9.77
N PHE A 225 -15.48 -12.62 8.59
CA PHE A 225 -15.43 -11.19 8.30
C PHE A 225 -16.22 -10.90 7.02
N GLY A 226 -17.43 -10.38 7.19
CA GLY A 226 -18.42 -10.20 6.14
C GLY A 226 -18.30 -8.88 5.39
N ASP A 227 -19.37 -8.08 5.45
CA ASP A 227 -19.52 -6.81 4.71
C ASP A 227 -18.95 -5.61 5.47
N VAL A 228 -18.08 -4.85 4.79
CA VAL A 228 -17.44 -3.65 5.34
C VAL A 228 -17.57 -2.48 4.38
N LYS A 229 -17.96 -1.31 4.92
CA LYS A 229 -18.04 -0.06 4.16
C LYS A 229 -17.30 1.08 4.88
N LEU A 230 -16.30 1.64 4.23
CA LEU A 230 -15.60 2.85 4.66
C LEU A 230 -15.90 3.99 3.70
N LEU A 231 -16.77 4.92 4.12
CA LEU A 231 -17.36 5.89 3.20
C LEU A 231 -17.13 7.33 3.65
N ARG A 232 -16.59 8.19 2.78
CA ARG A 232 -16.58 9.66 2.95
C ARG A 232 -15.92 10.16 4.25
N ASN A 233 -14.91 9.46 4.75
CA ASN A 233 -14.14 9.93 5.90
C ASN A 233 -13.05 10.92 5.46
N ARG A 234 -12.78 11.94 6.27
CA ARG A 234 -11.67 12.87 6.11
C ARG A 234 -10.59 12.55 7.12
N LEU A 235 -9.39 12.28 6.63
CA LEU A 235 -8.21 11.92 7.42
C LEU A 235 -7.09 12.92 7.14
N PHE A 236 -6.52 13.50 8.19
CA PHE A 236 -5.42 14.44 8.08
C PHE A 236 -4.32 14.12 9.07
N GLU A 237 -3.11 13.93 8.55
CA GLU A 237 -1.92 13.89 9.39
C GLU A 237 -1.94 12.70 10.36
N ILE A 238 -1.93 11.50 9.77
CA ILE A 238 -2.21 10.19 10.39
C ILE A 238 -0.94 9.34 10.48
N GLY A 239 -0.68 8.72 11.63
CA GLY A 239 0.39 7.73 11.79
C GLY A 239 1.74 8.29 12.19
N ARG A 240 1.78 9.42 12.90
CA ARG A 240 3.02 10.13 13.24
C ARG A 240 4.04 9.30 14.03
N ARG A 241 3.59 8.29 14.75
CA ARG A 241 4.40 7.45 15.63
C ARG A 241 3.82 6.03 15.69
N THR A 242 4.46 5.08 15.03
CA THR A 242 4.11 3.65 15.08
C THR A 242 4.41 3.04 16.45
N PHE A 243 3.69 1.98 16.83
CA PHE A 243 4.23 1.03 17.80
C PHE A 243 5.22 0.08 17.09
N ARG A 244 6.10 -0.57 17.85
CA ARG A 244 7.29 -1.25 17.30
C ARG A 244 7.04 -2.22 16.15
N SER A 245 5.90 -2.91 16.14
CA SER A 245 5.59 -3.95 15.15
C SER A 245 4.53 -3.53 14.13
N ASP A 246 4.46 -2.24 13.80
CA ASP A 246 3.47 -1.63 12.91
C ASP A 246 4.10 -0.59 11.97
N SER A 247 3.38 -0.28 10.89
CA SER A 247 3.75 0.69 9.86
C SER A 247 2.81 1.89 9.76
N ALA A 248 1.86 2.02 10.70
CA ALA A 248 0.93 3.15 10.84
C ALA A 248 0.20 3.51 9.54
N HIS A 249 -0.23 2.48 8.80
CA HIS A 249 -1.13 2.65 7.67
C HIS A 249 -2.41 3.35 8.15
N ALA A 250 -2.87 4.34 7.38
CA ALA A 250 -3.98 5.18 7.80
C ALA A 250 -5.30 4.41 7.84
N ILE A 251 -5.59 3.64 6.79
CA ILE A 251 -6.69 2.69 6.72
C ILE A 251 -6.10 1.31 6.46
N ASN A 252 -6.26 0.38 7.40
CA ASN A 252 -5.89 -1.02 7.28
C ASN A 252 -7.16 -1.90 7.32
N ILE A 253 -7.35 -2.76 6.32
CA ILE A 253 -8.49 -3.67 6.25
C ILE A 253 -8.02 -5.05 5.81
N GLY A 254 -8.23 -6.06 6.64
CA GLY A 254 -7.75 -7.42 6.40
C GLY A 254 -8.86 -8.46 6.22
N PHE A 255 -9.00 -8.98 5.01
CA PHE A 255 -9.77 -10.17 4.62
C PHE A 255 -11.31 -10.14 4.79
N PRO A 256 -12.03 -9.03 4.47
CA PRO A 256 -13.48 -9.08 4.39
C PRO A 256 -13.95 -9.84 3.14
N GLN A 257 -15.12 -10.48 3.24
CA GLN A 257 -15.78 -11.11 2.10
C GLN A 257 -16.20 -10.07 1.04
N THR A 258 -16.79 -8.95 1.49
CA THR A 258 -17.16 -7.82 0.65
C THR A 258 -16.71 -6.50 1.27
N LEU A 259 -16.15 -5.63 0.43
CA LEU A 259 -15.59 -4.36 0.86
C LEU A 259 -15.99 -3.23 -0.09
N GLU A 260 -16.39 -2.09 0.47
CA GLU A 260 -16.50 -0.81 -0.24
C GLU A 260 -15.74 0.30 0.50
N VAL A 261 -14.68 0.82 -0.12
CA VAL A 261 -13.91 1.97 0.35
C VAL A 261 -14.14 3.11 -0.63
N ALA A 262 -14.93 4.11 -0.25
CA ALA A 262 -15.35 5.13 -1.19
C ALA A 262 -15.43 6.56 -0.65
N GLY A 263 -15.01 7.53 -1.47
CA GLY A 263 -15.16 8.95 -1.14
C GLY A 263 -14.26 9.45 0.00
N ASN A 264 -13.31 8.64 0.48
CA ASN A 264 -12.43 9.04 1.58
C ASN A 264 -11.35 10.01 1.09
N ILE A 265 -11.03 11.01 1.91
CA ILE A 265 -10.01 12.02 1.61
C ILE A 265 -8.93 11.93 2.67
N LEU A 266 -7.76 11.44 2.28
CA LEU A 266 -6.58 11.26 3.11
C LEU A 266 -5.51 12.26 2.67
N GLU A 267 -5.01 13.06 3.59
CA GLU A 267 -3.92 13.99 3.35
C GLU A 267 -2.85 13.81 4.43
N ARG A 268 -1.59 13.65 4.00
CA ARG A 268 -0.41 13.49 4.87
C ARG A 268 -0.51 12.25 5.76
N THR A 269 -0.31 11.07 5.18
CA THR A 269 -0.22 9.83 5.97
C THR A 269 1.24 9.41 6.09
N TYR A 270 1.64 8.92 7.26
CA TYR A 270 3.03 8.57 7.53
C TYR A 270 3.36 7.15 7.04
N GLY A 271 2.39 6.23 7.12
CA GLY A 271 2.35 4.97 6.39
C GLY A 271 1.50 5.05 5.11
N ALA A 272 1.08 3.89 4.61
CA ALA A 272 0.18 3.79 3.45
C ALA A 272 -1.15 4.52 3.70
N GLY A 273 -1.81 4.96 2.63
CA GLY A 273 -3.12 5.61 2.74
C GLY A 273 -4.22 4.59 2.97
N ILE A 274 -4.55 3.84 1.92
CA ILE A 274 -5.54 2.75 1.94
C ILE A 274 -4.78 1.44 1.71
N PHE A 275 -4.81 0.55 2.69
CA PHE A 275 -4.09 -0.72 2.71
C PHE A 275 -5.08 -1.86 2.93
N VAL A 276 -5.31 -2.65 1.88
CA VAL A 276 -6.40 -3.63 1.83
C VAL A 276 -5.88 -5.01 1.46
N PHE A 277 -6.25 -6.01 2.25
CA PHE A 277 -6.11 -7.42 1.89
C PHE A 277 -7.49 -8.01 1.58
N MET A 278 -7.61 -8.66 0.43
CA MET A 278 -8.83 -9.38 0.05
C MET A 278 -8.58 -10.90 0.04
N GLY A 279 -9.64 -11.69 0.05
CA GLY A 279 -9.51 -13.14 0.02
C GLY A 279 -9.02 -13.68 1.36
N LYS A 280 -7.85 -14.33 1.37
CA LYS A 280 -7.23 -14.89 2.58
C LYS A 280 -5.71 -14.68 2.60
N GLY A 281 -5.11 -14.79 3.79
CA GLY A 281 -3.66 -14.72 3.96
C GLY A 281 -2.93 -15.94 3.37
N SER A 282 -1.64 -15.76 3.07
CA SER A 282 -0.78 -16.88 2.67
C SER A 282 -0.79 -17.99 3.73
N GLU A 283 -0.65 -19.23 3.28
CA GLU A 283 -0.70 -20.47 4.07
C GLU A 283 -2.08 -20.81 4.68
N SER A 284 -3.06 -19.92 4.60
CA SER A 284 -4.42 -20.19 5.09
C SER A 284 -5.14 -21.23 4.22
N THR A 285 -5.65 -22.28 4.85
CA THR A 285 -6.52 -23.30 4.23
C THR A 285 -8.00 -22.89 4.21
N GLU A 286 -8.33 -21.65 4.57
CA GLU A 286 -9.69 -21.13 4.50
C GLU A 286 -10.27 -21.28 3.09
N ASP A 287 -11.53 -21.68 3.01
CA ASP A 287 -12.28 -21.65 1.75
C ASP A 287 -12.94 -20.27 1.62
N VAL A 288 -12.48 -19.46 0.65
CA VAL A 288 -13.05 -18.12 0.40
C VAL A 288 -13.85 -18.15 -0.90
N PRO A 289 -15.14 -18.55 -0.85
CA PRO A 289 -15.97 -18.71 -2.02
C PRO A 289 -16.39 -17.37 -2.64
N LEU A 290 -16.16 -16.24 -1.99
CA LEU A 290 -16.42 -14.91 -2.54
C LEU A 290 -15.41 -13.93 -1.95
N ALA A 291 -14.74 -13.17 -2.82
CA ALA A 291 -14.02 -11.97 -2.47
C ALA A 291 -14.45 -10.87 -3.44
N ARG A 292 -14.82 -9.69 -2.92
CA ARG A 292 -15.17 -8.54 -3.76
C ARG A 292 -14.79 -7.25 -3.07
N GLY A 293 -13.76 -6.58 -3.57
CA GLY A 293 -13.33 -5.27 -3.08
C GLY A 293 -13.66 -4.14 -4.05
N LEU A 294 -14.35 -3.11 -3.60
CA LEU A 294 -14.59 -1.87 -4.34
C LEU A 294 -13.78 -0.75 -3.67
N ILE A 295 -12.85 -0.13 -4.39
CA ILE A 295 -12.06 0.99 -3.91
C ILE A 295 -12.22 2.12 -4.91
N HIS A 296 -13.05 3.13 -4.62
CA HIS A 296 -13.35 4.14 -5.62
C HIS A 296 -13.65 5.54 -5.13
N HIS A 297 -13.40 6.53 -5.97
CA HIS A 297 -13.66 7.95 -5.65
C HIS A 297 -12.91 8.43 -4.39
N ASN A 298 -11.81 7.77 -4.00
CA ASN A 298 -10.97 8.20 -2.89
C ASN A 298 -9.89 9.17 -3.38
N LYS A 299 -9.40 10.02 -2.47
CA LYS A 299 -8.24 10.87 -2.69
C LYS A 299 -7.22 10.62 -1.59
N VAL A 300 -6.03 10.17 -1.96
CA VAL A 300 -4.88 10.00 -1.05
C VAL A 300 -3.75 10.90 -1.54
N VAL A 301 -3.32 11.87 -0.73
CA VAL A 301 -2.27 12.82 -1.11
C VAL A 301 -1.20 12.89 -0.02
N GLN A 302 0.07 12.89 -0.45
CA GLN A 302 1.25 12.86 0.41
C GLN A 302 1.26 11.68 1.40
N PRO A 303 1.02 10.42 0.96
CA PRO A 303 1.23 9.27 1.83
C PRO A 303 2.73 8.98 2.00
N LEU A 304 3.08 8.06 2.91
CA LEU A 304 4.44 7.57 3.11
C LEU A 304 5.44 8.64 3.58
N LEU A 305 5.02 9.50 4.50
CA LEU A 305 5.90 10.55 5.05
C LEU A 305 7.02 10.00 5.95
N ALA A 306 6.84 8.81 6.54
CA ALA A 306 7.86 8.17 7.38
C ALA A 306 8.19 6.72 7.00
N ALA A 307 7.27 6.00 6.34
CA ALA A 307 7.50 4.65 5.84
C ALA A 307 7.85 4.66 4.34
N ASN A 308 8.34 3.54 3.82
CA ASN A 308 8.60 3.28 2.39
C ASN A 308 8.34 1.79 2.08
N ASP A 309 8.43 1.42 0.80
CA ASP A 309 8.05 0.10 0.25
C ASP A 309 6.54 -0.18 0.38
N TRP A 310 5.72 0.86 0.17
CA TRP A 310 4.25 0.81 0.30
C TRP A 310 3.57 1.72 -0.73
N GLY A 311 2.23 1.69 -0.79
CA GLY A 311 1.40 2.48 -1.70
C GLY A 311 0.60 3.60 -1.03
N GLY A 312 0.15 4.56 -1.84
CA GLY A 312 -0.94 5.46 -1.45
C GLY A 312 -2.26 4.70 -1.35
N ILE A 313 -2.58 3.93 -2.40
CA ILE A 313 -3.67 2.96 -2.42
C ILE A 313 -3.07 1.61 -2.77
N GLU A 314 -3.34 0.62 -1.93
CA GLU A 314 -2.62 -0.64 -1.96
C GLU A 314 -3.53 -1.83 -1.72
N THR A 315 -3.32 -2.87 -2.53
CA THR A 315 -4.14 -4.09 -2.54
C THR A 315 -3.27 -5.33 -2.48
N TRP A 316 -3.66 -6.28 -1.64
CA TRP A 316 -2.96 -7.53 -1.39
C TRP A 316 -3.88 -8.74 -1.57
N GLN A 317 -3.24 -9.87 -1.85
CA GLN A 317 -3.87 -11.19 -1.98
C GLN A 317 -4.88 -11.23 -3.13
N GLY A 318 -5.96 -12.00 -2.99
CA GLY A 318 -6.83 -12.35 -4.12
C GLY A 318 -8.07 -11.48 -4.24
N GLY A 319 -8.29 -10.98 -5.46
CA GLY A 319 -9.52 -10.30 -5.89
C GLY A 319 -10.67 -11.25 -6.30
N PRO A 320 -11.66 -10.76 -7.06
CA PRO A 320 -11.64 -9.49 -7.78
C PRO A 320 -11.64 -8.23 -6.91
N VAL A 321 -10.75 -7.28 -7.23
CA VAL A 321 -10.74 -5.93 -6.65
C VAL A 321 -10.90 -4.90 -7.76
N TYR A 322 -11.87 -3.99 -7.60
CA TYR A 322 -12.22 -2.94 -8.55
C TYR A 322 -11.73 -1.62 -7.97
N VAL A 323 -10.66 -1.08 -8.56
CA VAL A 323 -10.00 0.15 -8.09
C VAL A 323 -10.23 1.23 -9.13
N PHE A 324 -11.14 2.18 -8.90
CA PHE A 324 -11.50 3.13 -9.95
C PHE A 324 -11.87 4.54 -9.50
N ASN A 325 -11.69 5.52 -10.39
CA ASN A 325 -11.96 6.93 -10.12
C ASN A 325 -11.25 7.47 -8.87
N ASN A 326 -10.13 6.88 -8.46
CA ASN A 326 -9.34 7.36 -7.32
C ASN A 326 -8.28 8.36 -7.77
N ILE A 327 -7.80 9.16 -6.82
CA ILE A 327 -6.64 10.03 -6.96
C ILE A 327 -5.60 9.61 -5.93
N SER A 328 -4.40 9.22 -6.37
CA SER A 328 -3.26 8.96 -5.50
C SER A 328 -2.10 9.86 -5.89
N GLY A 329 -1.70 10.74 -4.98
CA GLY A 329 -0.90 11.92 -5.28
C GLY A 329 0.35 12.05 -4.41
N ASN A 330 1.48 12.29 -5.06
CA ASN A 330 2.79 12.56 -4.47
C ASN A 330 3.16 11.61 -3.33
N PRO A 331 3.24 10.29 -3.59
CA PRO A 331 3.72 9.34 -2.59
C PRO A 331 5.16 9.69 -2.17
N GLY A 332 5.38 9.69 -0.86
CA GLY A 332 6.68 9.82 -0.22
C GLY A 332 7.48 8.53 -0.36
N GLY A 333 7.90 7.92 0.74
CA GLY A 333 8.71 6.71 0.73
C GLY A 333 10.19 6.98 0.85
N TYR A 334 10.61 8.03 1.58
CA TYR A 334 12.03 8.43 1.59
C TYR A 334 12.95 7.27 1.99
N TRP A 335 13.98 7.03 1.18
CA TRP A 335 14.90 5.92 1.30
C TRP A 335 16.33 6.47 1.42
N ASN A 336 16.68 6.96 2.61
CA ASN A 336 17.87 7.79 2.82
C ASN A 336 19.17 7.10 2.39
N TRP A 337 19.36 5.83 2.77
CA TRP A 337 20.56 5.08 2.42
C TRP A 337 20.70 4.83 0.90
N ALA A 338 19.59 4.86 0.17
CA ALA A 338 19.54 4.64 -1.28
C ALA A 338 19.37 5.95 -2.07
N ALA A 339 19.41 7.11 -1.40
CA ALA A 339 19.07 8.41 -1.98
C ALA A 339 20.06 8.96 -3.00
N ASN A 340 21.26 8.38 -3.08
CA ASN A 340 22.28 8.78 -4.05
C ASN A 340 22.12 8.09 -5.41
N LYS A 341 21.17 7.15 -5.55
CA LYS A 341 20.87 6.48 -6.83
C LYS A 341 19.79 7.25 -7.59
N PRO A 342 19.94 7.46 -8.91
CA PRO A 342 18.95 8.19 -9.71
C PRO A 342 17.54 7.60 -9.62
N GLY A 343 16.56 8.44 -9.29
CA GLY A 343 15.13 8.07 -9.22
C GLY A 343 14.80 7.08 -8.09
N ASN A 344 15.68 6.93 -7.10
CA ASN A 344 15.58 5.88 -6.09
C ASN A 344 15.52 6.43 -4.64
N ALA A 345 15.56 7.75 -4.48
CA ALA A 345 15.51 8.39 -3.17
C ALA A 345 14.16 8.25 -2.46
N ARG A 346 13.11 7.88 -3.20
CA ARG A 346 11.85 7.43 -2.65
C ARG A 346 11.54 6.04 -3.17
N LEU A 347 11.05 5.17 -2.30
CA LEU A 347 10.48 3.87 -2.60
C LEU A 347 9.02 3.91 -2.13
N GLY A 348 8.19 4.61 -2.89
CA GLY A 348 6.77 4.78 -2.57
C GLY A 348 5.98 4.90 -3.86
N PHE A 349 4.78 4.32 -3.85
CA PHE A 349 3.99 4.10 -5.06
C PHE A 349 2.63 4.78 -4.96
N ALA A 350 2.08 5.25 -6.08
CA ALA A 350 0.74 5.83 -6.06
C ALA A 350 -0.31 4.71 -5.88
N TYR A 351 -0.20 3.67 -6.70
CA TYR A 351 -0.94 2.42 -6.59
C TYR A 351 0.05 1.26 -6.46
N TYR A 352 -0.13 0.42 -5.44
CA TYR A 352 0.78 -0.69 -5.15
C TYR A 352 0.02 -2.02 -5.04
N LEU A 353 0.53 -3.04 -5.72
CA LEU A 353 0.01 -4.40 -5.70
C LEU A 353 1.11 -5.35 -5.21
N ASP A 354 1.21 -5.57 -3.91
CA ASP A 354 2.21 -6.50 -3.35
C ASP A 354 1.57 -7.88 -3.18
N GLY A 355 1.72 -8.70 -4.22
CA GLY A 355 0.94 -9.94 -4.34
C GLY A 355 -0.56 -9.66 -4.44
N GLY A 356 -0.97 -8.59 -5.13
CA GLY A 356 -2.36 -8.32 -5.51
C GLY A 356 -2.71 -8.99 -6.84
N PHE A 357 -3.67 -9.92 -6.82
CA PHE A 357 -4.10 -10.71 -7.99
C PHE A 357 -5.56 -10.43 -8.35
N LYS A 358 -5.89 -10.48 -9.65
CA LYS A 358 -7.24 -10.22 -10.16
C LYS A 358 -7.75 -8.79 -9.82
N ASN A 359 -7.00 -7.77 -10.22
CA ASN A 359 -7.33 -6.36 -9.98
C ASN A 359 -7.73 -5.62 -11.25
N TYR A 360 -8.68 -4.71 -11.15
CA TYR A 360 -9.13 -3.84 -12.24
C TYR A 360 -8.94 -2.39 -11.84
N HIS A 361 -7.86 -1.76 -12.33
CA HIS A 361 -7.53 -0.37 -12.10
C HIS A 361 -7.98 0.48 -13.30
N PHE A 362 -8.98 1.33 -13.11
CA PHE A 362 -9.45 2.18 -14.20
C PHE A 362 -9.92 3.57 -13.83
N ASN A 363 -9.76 4.51 -14.78
CA ASN A 363 -10.10 5.93 -14.57
C ASN A 363 -9.44 6.55 -13.33
N ASN A 364 -8.33 5.98 -12.86
CA ASN A 364 -7.59 6.52 -11.73
C ASN A 364 -6.60 7.58 -12.20
N ILE A 365 -6.27 8.51 -11.30
CA ILE A 365 -5.20 9.49 -11.47
C ILE A 365 -4.09 9.17 -10.47
N ALA A 366 -2.89 8.99 -11.00
CA ALA A 366 -1.64 9.00 -10.25
C ALA A 366 -0.88 10.28 -10.62
N TRP A 367 -0.42 11.05 -9.63
CA TRP A 367 0.42 12.22 -9.92
C TRP A 367 1.58 12.34 -8.92
N GLY A 368 2.73 12.81 -9.38
CA GLY A 368 3.88 13.16 -8.56
C GLY A 368 4.13 14.66 -8.53
N ALA A 369 4.82 15.14 -7.49
CA ALA A 369 5.26 16.53 -7.40
C ALA A 369 6.58 16.75 -8.14
N ASN A 370 7.44 15.72 -8.24
CA ASN A 370 8.77 15.82 -8.83
C ASN A 370 9.21 14.48 -9.44
N ASN A 371 9.78 14.48 -10.64
CA ASN A 371 10.36 13.33 -11.32
C ASN A 371 11.85 13.52 -11.67
N ASP A 372 12.51 14.59 -11.20
CA ASP A 372 13.95 14.78 -11.35
C ASP A 372 14.70 13.64 -10.65
N LEU A 373 15.40 12.84 -11.44
CA LEU A 373 16.08 11.63 -10.96
C LEU A 373 17.19 11.94 -9.93
N SER A 374 17.73 13.16 -9.91
CA SER A 374 18.73 13.57 -8.91
C SER A 374 18.10 14.05 -7.60
N SER A 375 16.79 14.33 -7.61
CA SER A 375 16.11 14.88 -6.44
C SER A 375 15.80 13.82 -5.40
N LYS A 376 16.03 14.17 -4.13
CA LYS A 376 15.54 13.40 -2.97
C LYS A 376 14.01 13.31 -2.88
N SER A 377 13.32 14.14 -3.67
CA SER A 377 11.87 14.17 -3.73
C SER A 377 11.27 13.52 -4.99
N CYS A 378 12.10 12.87 -5.80
CA CYS A 378 11.65 12.15 -6.99
C CYS A 378 10.59 11.10 -6.64
N ASN A 379 9.39 11.16 -7.21
CA ASN A 379 8.35 10.17 -7.04
C ASN A 379 8.69 8.92 -7.87
N ARG A 380 8.67 7.75 -7.23
CA ARG A 380 9.25 6.51 -7.78
C ARG A 380 8.45 5.95 -8.95
N CYS A 381 7.24 5.46 -8.71
CA CYS A 381 6.45 4.75 -9.70
C CYS A 381 4.94 4.99 -9.48
N ALA A 382 4.17 5.10 -10.56
CA ALA A 382 2.73 5.30 -10.47
C ALA A 382 1.99 3.99 -10.14
N PHE A 383 2.26 2.92 -10.89
CA PHE A 383 1.65 1.60 -10.69
C PHE A 383 2.72 0.54 -10.50
N TYR A 384 2.91 0.04 -9.28
CA TYR A 384 3.93 -0.95 -9.00
C TYR A 384 3.32 -2.25 -8.52
N HIS A 385 3.92 -3.36 -8.93
CA HIS A 385 3.55 -4.69 -8.52
C HIS A 385 4.78 -5.37 -7.94
N ALA A 386 4.70 -5.75 -6.67
CA ALA A 386 5.66 -6.67 -6.10
C ALA A 386 5.17 -8.10 -6.34
N VAL A 387 6.14 -8.99 -6.53
CA VAL A 387 6.01 -10.39 -6.94
C VAL A 387 5.40 -10.58 -8.34
N PRO A 388 5.58 -11.76 -8.97
CA PRO A 388 4.93 -12.12 -10.23
C PRO A 388 3.39 -12.25 -10.14
N THR A 389 2.71 -11.11 -10.03
CA THR A 389 1.23 -11.03 -10.00
C THR A 389 0.61 -11.36 -11.37
N VAL A 390 -0.65 -11.78 -11.37
CA VAL A 390 -1.41 -12.16 -12.58
C VAL A 390 -2.82 -11.57 -12.56
N LEU A 391 -3.43 -11.47 -13.74
CA LEU A 391 -4.84 -11.07 -13.93
C LEU A 391 -5.14 -9.63 -13.51
N ASN A 392 -4.17 -8.71 -13.58
CA ASN A 392 -4.43 -7.31 -13.33
C ASN A 392 -4.61 -6.53 -14.64
N ALA A 393 -5.54 -5.57 -14.63
CA ALA A 393 -5.86 -4.75 -15.79
C ALA A 393 -5.82 -3.28 -15.41
N PHE A 394 -5.08 -2.48 -16.19
CA PHE A 394 -4.93 -1.04 -16.05
C PHE A 394 -5.48 -0.39 -17.31
N PHE A 395 -6.61 0.29 -17.19
CA PHE A 395 -7.21 0.95 -18.35
C PHE A 395 -7.79 2.33 -18.08
N ASN A 396 -7.62 3.22 -19.05
CA ASN A 396 -8.09 4.62 -18.98
C ASN A 396 -7.57 5.39 -17.75
N ASN A 397 -6.43 4.99 -17.17
CA ASN A 397 -5.81 5.72 -16.07
C ASN A 397 -4.93 6.87 -16.59
N THR A 398 -4.58 7.80 -15.71
CA THR A 398 -3.61 8.87 -15.98
C THR A 398 -2.47 8.79 -14.98
N ALA A 399 -1.22 8.79 -15.46
CA ALA A 399 -0.01 8.91 -14.66
C ALA A 399 0.75 10.19 -15.06
N TYR A 400 1.10 11.02 -14.08
CA TYR A 400 1.80 12.27 -14.29
C TYR A 400 3.02 12.42 -13.37
N ARG A 401 4.18 12.76 -13.92
CA ARG A 401 5.39 13.18 -13.17
C ARG A 401 5.92 12.14 -12.19
N PHE A 402 6.34 10.99 -12.71
CA PHE A 402 7.05 9.93 -11.98
C PHE A 402 8.38 9.58 -12.65
N ALA A 403 9.30 8.97 -11.90
CA ALA A 403 10.47 8.34 -12.49
C ALA A 403 10.05 7.17 -13.39
N GLU A 404 9.20 6.28 -12.87
CA GLU A 404 8.66 5.13 -13.60
C GLU A 404 7.15 5.22 -13.77
N GLY A 405 6.64 4.80 -14.93
CA GLY A 405 5.20 4.70 -15.17
C GLY A 405 4.61 3.52 -14.40
N SER A 406 4.96 2.32 -14.84
CA SER A 406 4.61 1.08 -14.14
C SER A 406 5.75 0.09 -14.08
N GLY A 407 5.73 -0.79 -13.08
CA GLY A 407 6.73 -1.84 -12.87
C GLY A 407 6.11 -3.12 -12.35
N TRP A 408 6.46 -4.25 -12.97
CA TRP A 408 6.02 -5.60 -12.58
C TRP A 408 6.86 -6.68 -13.29
N SER A 409 6.69 -7.94 -12.90
CA SER A 409 7.40 -9.08 -13.48
C SER A 409 6.61 -9.79 -14.59
N PRO A 410 7.09 -9.82 -15.85
CA PRO A 410 6.35 -10.40 -16.96
C PRO A 410 6.13 -11.92 -16.83
N VAL A 411 6.84 -12.61 -15.92
CA VAL A 411 6.62 -14.04 -15.62
C VAL A 411 5.19 -14.34 -15.19
N GLY A 412 4.51 -13.37 -14.57
CA GLY A 412 3.11 -13.53 -14.22
C GLY A 412 2.19 -13.75 -15.44
N GLY A 413 2.45 -13.07 -16.55
CA GLY A 413 1.52 -13.02 -17.68
C GLY A 413 0.17 -12.38 -17.33
N ARG A 414 -0.76 -12.39 -18.28
CA ARG A 414 -2.16 -11.98 -18.12
C ARG A 414 -2.34 -10.60 -17.49
N GLN A 415 -1.59 -9.64 -18.01
CA GLN A 415 -1.67 -8.23 -17.61
C GLN A 415 -2.14 -7.37 -18.79
N LEU A 416 -3.00 -6.41 -18.52
CA LEU A 416 -3.54 -5.51 -19.55
C LEU A 416 -3.19 -4.06 -19.22
N TYR A 417 -2.64 -3.32 -20.19
CA TYR A 417 -2.37 -1.88 -20.10
C TYR A 417 -3.00 -1.16 -21.31
N LEU A 418 -4.21 -0.62 -21.14
CA LEU A 418 -5.07 -0.22 -22.25
C LEU A 418 -5.56 1.23 -22.12
N GLY A 419 -5.34 2.08 -23.12
CA GLY A 419 -5.93 3.43 -23.16
C GLY A 419 -5.47 4.37 -22.04
N ASN A 420 -4.36 4.08 -21.37
CA ASN A 420 -3.84 4.94 -20.30
C ASN A 420 -3.08 6.14 -20.87
N VAL A 421 -3.08 7.24 -20.12
CA VAL A 421 -2.25 8.42 -20.38
C VAL A 421 -1.03 8.40 -19.48
N TRP A 422 0.16 8.52 -20.07
CA TRP A 422 1.44 8.60 -19.39
C TRP A 422 2.10 9.93 -19.77
N SER A 423 2.22 10.86 -18.83
CA SER A 423 2.74 12.20 -19.11
C SER A 423 3.89 12.53 -18.15
N ASP A 424 5.01 13.02 -18.69
CA ASP A 424 6.17 13.49 -17.92
C ASP A 424 6.80 12.36 -17.08
N ILE A 425 7.24 11.29 -17.75
CA ILE A 425 7.95 10.16 -17.12
C ILE A 425 9.44 10.28 -17.41
N SER A 426 10.29 10.22 -16.39
CA SER A 426 11.71 10.63 -16.53
C SER A 426 12.73 9.50 -16.65
N LYS A 427 12.41 8.28 -16.20
CA LYS A 427 13.33 7.12 -16.25
C LYS A 427 12.90 6.06 -17.26
N THR A 428 11.75 5.43 -17.04
CA THR A 428 11.22 4.32 -17.86
C THR A 428 9.70 4.29 -17.77
N VAL A 429 8.97 4.13 -18.87
CA VAL A 429 7.49 4.07 -18.83
C VAL A 429 7.04 2.71 -18.32
N PHE A 430 7.52 1.63 -18.94
CA PHE A 430 7.17 0.25 -18.63
C PHE A 430 8.39 -0.53 -18.13
N ALA A 431 8.67 -0.46 -16.83
CA ALA A 431 9.70 -1.26 -16.17
C ALA A 431 9.22 -2.71 -15.98
N HIS A 432 8.83 -3.39 -17.07
CA HIS A 432 8.16 -4.70 -17.08
C HIS A 432 9.14 -5.85 -17.36
N GLY A 433 10.10 -6.04 -16.48
CA GLY A 433 11.05 -7.15 -16.51
C GLY A 433 11.37 -7.63 -15.09
N LYS A 434 12.34 -8.53 -14.95
CA LYS A 434 13.49 -8.34 -14.05
C LYS A 434 13.27 -7.71 -12.66
N GLN A 435 12.34 -8.11 -11.78
CA GLN A 435 12.19 -7.44 -10.47
C GLN A 435 13.11 -8.02 -9.38
N LYS A 436 13.27 -7.31 -8.25
CA LYS A 436 14.05 -7.80 -7.08
C LYS A 436 13.38 -9.05 -6.48
N GLU A 437 12.06 -9.10 -6.54
CA GLU A 437 11.18 -10.17 -6.05
C GLU A 437 11.24 -11.42 -6.93
N ASP A 438 11.87 -11.34 -8.10
CA ASP A 438 11.95 -12.41 -9.10
C ASP A 438 13.26 -13.20 -9.02
N GLU A 439 13.96 -13.18 -7.88
CA GLU A 439 15.26 -13.85 -7.74
C GLU A 439 15.18 -15.33 -8.14
N GLN A 440 14.06 -15.98 -7.82
CA GLN A 440 13.80 -17.39 -8.11
C GLN A 440 12.94 -17.63 -9.36
N ALA A 441 12.49 -16.58 -10.05
CA ALA A 441 11.62 -16.72 -11.20
C ALA A 441 12.37 -17.27 -12.42
N GLN A 442 11.76 -18.25 -13.10
CA GLN A 442 12.25 -18.81 -14.36
C GLN A 442 11.58 -18.11 -15.55
N TYR A 443 12.37 -17.80 -16.57
CA TYR A 443 11.99 -16.96 -17.73
C TYR A 443 12.10 -17.71 -19.06
N ASP A 444 11.99 -19.04 -19.03
CA ASP A 444 12.06 -19.92 -20.20
C ASP A 444 10.67 -20.35 -20.71
N ALA A 445 9.60 -20.19 -19.90
CA ALA A 445 8.24 -20.61 -20.24
C ALA A 445 7.13 -19.73 -19.61
N TYR A 446 7.09 -18.42 -19.90
CA TYR A 446 6.05 -17.50 -19.40
C TYR A 446 5.11 -16.99 -20.51
N GLN A 447 3.84 -16.79 -20.15
CA GLN A 447 2.73 -16.52 -21.08
C GLN A 447 2.71 -15.06 -21.57
N LEU A 448 3.75 -14.61 -22.28
CA LEU A 448 3.78 -13.26 -22.86
C LEU A 448 2.59 -13.00 -23.78
N ASP A 449 2.17 -14.00 -24.55
CA ASP A 449 1.03 -13.96 -25.47
C ASP A 449 -0.32 -13.64 -24.79
N SER A 450 -0.39 -13.70 -23.46
CA SER A 450 -1.57 -13.34 -22.66
C SER A 450 -1.58 -11.89 -22.15
N ILE A 451 -0.54 -11.10 -22.45
CA ILE A 451 -0.41 -9.69 -22.06
C ILE A 451 -0.97 -8.79 -23.17
N ALA A 452 -1.41 -7.58 -22.85
CA ALA A 452 -1.85 -6.60 -23.84
C ALA A 452 -1.35 -5.17 -23.55
N TYR A 453 -0.90 -4.48 -24.60
CA TYR A 453 -0.71 -3.03 -24.60
C TYR A 453 -1.42 -2.42 -25.81
N SER A 454 -2.38 -1.54 -25.57
CA SER A 454 -3.15 -0.93 -26.66
C SER A 454 -3.59 0.48 -26.35
N ARG A 455 -3.59 1.36 -27.36
CA ARG A 455 -4.22 2.69 -27.34
C ARG A 455 -3.75 3.65 -26.23
N ASN A 456 -2.65 3.35 -25.54
CA ASN A 456 -2.08 4.27 -24.57
C ASN A 456 -1.58 5.55 -25.27
N VAL A 457 -1.49 6.65 -24.54
CA VAL A 457 -0.96 7.92 -25.04
C VAL A 457 0.18 8.39 -24.15
N PHE A 458 1.30 8.73 -24.77
CA PHE A 458 2.55 9.02 -24.07
C PHE A 458 3.02 10.45 -24.40
N GLU A 459 3.26 11.28 -23.39
CA GLU A 459 3.79 12.63 -23.53
C GLU A 459 5.06 12.78 -22.67
N LYS A 460 6.12 13.39 -23.19
CA LYS A 460 7.36 13.65 -22.43
C LYS A 460 7.89 12.40 -21.71
N THR A 461 8.21 11.38 -22.50
CA THR A 461 8.77 10.11 -22.01
C THR A 461 10.27 10.04 -22.28
N PRO A 462 11.01 9.17 -21.57
CA PRO A 462 12.43 8.96 -21.82
C PRO A 462 12.65 8.17 -23.12
N ALA A 463 13.88 8.18 -23.61
CA ALA A 463 14.27 7.30 -24.73
C ALA A 463 14.23 5.82 -24.34
N ALA A 464 14.63 5.51 -23.10
CA ALA A 464 14.41 4.22 -22.47
C ALA A 464 12.92 4.07 -22.13
N PHE A 465 12.17 3.39 -23.00
CA PHE A 465 10.71 3.32 -22.90
C PHE A 465 10.25 2.16 -22.02
N GLY A 466 10.77 0.96 -22.23
CA GLY A 466 10.43 -0.18 -21.38
C GLY A 466 11.11 -1.50 -21.76
N ASN A 467 10.87 -2.52 -20.95
CA ASN A 467 11.34 -3.89 -21.16
C ASN A 467 10.13 -4.85 -21.10
N LEU A 468 10.19 -5.98 -21.79
CA LEU A 468 9.24 -7.11 -21.72
C LEU A 468 9.94 -8.46 -21.57
N GLU A 469 11.26 -8.49 -21.70
CA GLU A 469 12.06 -9.70 -21.70
C GLU A 469 12.76 -9.88 -20.36
N GLY A 470 12.48 -11.02 -19.74
CA GLY A 470 13.04 -11.44 -18.46
C GLY A 470 14.55 -11.61 -18.39
N SER A 471 15.22 -11.69 -19.53
CA SER A 471 16.66 -11.91 -19.67
C SER A 471 17.50 -10.68 -19.29
N GLY A 472 16.87 -9.52 -19.08
CA GLY A 472 17.56 -8.28 -18.72
C GLY A 472 18.19 -7.56 -19.91
N SER A 473 17.68 -7.77 -21.13
CA SER A 473 17.94 -6.83 -22.23
C SER A 473 17.53 -5.43 -21.78
N GLY A 474 18.41 -4.43 -22.00
CA GLY A 474 18.20 -3.07 -21.50
C GLY A 474 16.90 -2.46 -22.04
N ASP A 475 16.44 -1.37 -21.39
CA ASP A 475 15.19 -0.70 -21.76
C ASP A 475 15.18 -0.34 -23.26
N ALA A 476 14.25 -0.93 -24.00
CA ALA A 476 14.03 -0.65 -25.41
C ALA A 476 13.43 0.74 -25.58
N ASP A 477 13.69 1.38 -26.73
CA ASP A 477 12.91 2.55 -27.13
C ASP A 477 11.47 2.17 -27.50
N PHE A 478 10.63 3.17 -27.76
CA PHE A 478 9.22 2.94 -28.08
C PHE A 478 8.99 1.99 -29.27
N ALA A 479 9.81 2.10 -30.32
CA ALA A 479 9.69 1.26 -31.51
C ALA A 479 10.17 -0.16 -31.22
N GLY A 480 11.26 -0.31 -30.47
CA GLY A 480 11.79 -1.59 -29.99
C GLY A 480 10.80 -2.32 -29.09
N PHE A 481 10.15 -1.62 -28.15
CA PHE A 481 9.13 -2.18 -27.28
C PHE A 481 7.91 -2.67 -28.07
N ARG A 482 7.42 -1.88 -29.04
CA ARG A 482 6.35 -2.31 -29.96
C ARG A 482 6.75 -3.56 -30.75
N LYS A 483 7.94 -3.58 -31.32
CA LYS A 483 8.46 -4.74 -32.05
C LYS A 483 8.57 -5.98 -31.15
N ALA A 484 8.99 -5.82 -29.90
CA ALA A 484 9.03 -6.91 -28.93
C ALA A 484 7.61 -7.43 -28.64
N ALA A 485 6.62 -6.55 -28.47
CA ALA A 485 5.23 -6.95 -28.30
C ALA A 485 4.70 -7.74 -29.51
N GLU A 486 4.94 -7.25 -30.74
CA GLU A 486 4.54 -7.94 -31.97
C GLU A 486 5.23 -9.31 -32.11
N SER A 487 6.54 -9.38 -31.87
CA SER A 487 7.34 -10.61 -32.00
C SER A 487 6.90 -11.69 -31.00
N ASN A 488 6.48 -11.29 -29.80
CA ASN A 488 5.96 -12.19 -28.77
C ASN A 488 4.46 -12.50 -28.92
N ARG A 489 3.78 -11.93 -29.94
CA ARG A 489 2.37 -12.20 -30.25
C ARG A 489 1.44 -11.94 -29.06
N LEU A 490 1.67 -10.83 -28.35
CA LEU A 490 0.77 -10.35 -27.28
C LEU A 490 -0.68 -10.25 -27.77
N LEU A 491 -1.67 -10.29 -26.88
CA LEU A 491 -3.11 -10.13 -27.21
C LEU A 491 -3.37 -8.84 -27.99
N ALA A 492 -2.72 -7.74 -27.58
CA ALA A 492 -2.66 -6.49 -28.34
C ALA A 492 -1.25 -5.90 -28.23
N SER A 493 -0.73 -5.44 -29.37
CA SER A 493 0.68 -5.04 -29.52
C SER A 493 0.87 -3.66 -30.12
N ASP A 494 -0.18 -2.87 -30.35
CA ASP A 494 -0.02 -1.51 -30.90
C ASP A 494 0.66 -0.54 -29.94
N VAL A 495 0.64 -0.88 -28.63
CA VAL A 495 1.21 -0.15 -27.49
C VAL A 495 0.53 1.20 -27.23
N GLY A 496 0.28 1.98 -28.27
CA GLY A 496 -0.27 3.33 -28.20
C GLY A 496 0.41 4.31 -29.16
N ALA A 497 0.43 5.60 -28.80
CA ALA A 497 1.06 6.65 -29.60
C ALA A 497 1.84 7.66 -28.73
N LEU A 498 2.99 8.10 -29.26
CA LEU A 498 3.74 9.24 -28.73
C LEU A 498 3.05 10.55 -29.16
N ALA A 499 2.73 11.40 -28.19
CA ALA A 499 2.16 12.72 -28.38
C ALA A 499 3.29 13.76 -28.46
N THR A 500 3.19 14.65 -29.45
CA THR A 500 4.08 15.81 -29.62
C THR A 500 3.47 17.12 -29.09
N THR A 501 2.20 17.09 -28.71
CA THR A 501 1.46 18.19 -28.10
C THR A 501 1.02 17.82 -26.68
N PRO A 502 0.70 18.81 -25.83
CA PRO A 502 0.21 18.55 -24.48
C PRO A 502 -1.00 17.60 -24.49
N VAL A 503 -0.97 16.56 -23.66
CA VAL A 503 -2.08 15.61 -23.53
C VAL A 503 -3.06 16.08 -22.45
N LEU A 504 -2.55 16.70 -21.39
CA LEU A 504 -3.30 17.18 -20.22
C LEU A 504 -3.32 18.72 -20.20
N ALA A 505 -4.39 19.31 -19.68
CA ALA A 505 -4.64 20.75 -19.72
C ALA A 505 -3.67 21.55 -18.84
N ASP A 506 -3.62 21.27 -17.54
CA ASP A 506 -2.68 21.91 -16.60
C ASP A 506 -2.39 20.96 -15.41
N PRO A 507 -1.69 19.84 -15.66
CA PRO A 507 -1.49 18.81 -14.65
C PRO A 507 -0.59 19.28 -13.50
N ALA A 508 0.24 20.30 -13.71
CA ALA A 508 1.09 20.89 -12.66
C ALA A 508 0.27 21.56 -11.55
N ASN A 509 -0.93 22.08 -11.89
CA ASN A 509 -1.88 22.67 -10.94
C ASN A 509 -3.07 21.74 -10.63
N GLY A 510 -2.98 20.46 -11.02
CA GLY A 510 -3.97 19.44 -10.72
C GLY A 510 -5.15 19.36 -11.71
N ASP A 511 -5.07 20.02 -12.87
CA ASP A 511 -6.06 19.88 -13.94
C ASP A 511 -5.63 18.78 -14.93
N PHE A 512 -6.12 17.57 -14.67
CA PHE A 512 -5.87 16.37 -15.48
C PHE A 512 -6.89 16.18 -16.61
N ARG A 513 -7.72 17.17 -16.93
CA ARG A 513 -8.58 17.09 -18.10
C ARG A 513 -7.74 17.04 -19.38
N PRO A 514 -8.24 16.42 -20.47
CA PRO A 514 -7.56 16.50 -21.76
C PRO A 514 -7.34 17.96 -22.18
N ALA A 515 -6.15 18.27 -22.67
CA ALA A 515 -5.88 19.56 -23.28
C ALA A 515 -6.80 19.81 -24.50
N PRO A 516 -7.00 21.07 -24.93
CA PRO A 516 -7.63 21.37 -26.21
C PRO A 516 -6.93 20.61 -27.35
N ASN A 517 -7.69 19.86 -28.16
CA ASN A 517 -7.17 18.98 -29.22
C ASN A 517 -6.17 17.92 -28.73
N SER A 518 -6.31 17.47 -27.47
CA SER A 518 -5.44 16.46 -26.89
C SER A 518 -5.39 15.18 -27.74
N PRO A 519 -4.19 14.62 -27.98
CA PRO A 519 -4.03 13.33 -28.64
C PRO A 519 -4.71 12.15 -27.94
N ALA A 520 -5.13 12.30 -26.68
CA ALA A 520 -5.90 11.29 -25.95
C ALA A 520 -7.41 11.29 -26.28
N LEU A 521 -7.92 12.31 -26.97
CA LEU A 521 -9.33 12.35 -27.38
C LEU A 521 -9.64 11.17 -28.32
N GLY A 522 -10.66 10.38 -27.96
CA GLY A 522 -11.06 9.19 -28.71
C GLY A 522 -10.13 7.98 -28.58
N LYS A 523 -9.16 8.00 -27.65
CA LYS A 523 -8.22 6.89 -27.41
C LYS A 523 -8.56 6.02 -26.20
N GLY A 524 -9.57 6.39 -25.42
CA GLY A 524 -10.07 5.54 -24.34
C GLY A 524 -10.52 4.18 -24.86
N VAL A 525 -10.42 3.16 -24.01
CA VAL A 525 -10.87 1.80 -24.35
C VAL A 525 -12.15 1.46 -23.63
N ARG A 526 -12.90 0.54 -24.22
CA ARG A 526 -13.97 -0.22 -23.58
C ARG A 526 -13.37 -1.57 -23.18
N CYS A 527 -13.40 -1.86 -21.88
CA CYS A 527 -12.89 -3.11 -21.33
C CYS A 527 -14.03 -3.80 -20.57
N PHE A 528 -14.20 -5.10 -20.77
CA PHE A 528 -15.19 -5.86 -20.01
C PHE A 528 -14.60 -6.21 -18.64
N VAL A 529 -15.30 -5.79 -17.59
CA VAL A 529 -14.92 -6.08 -16.22
C VAL A 529 -15.94 -7.05 -15.62
N PRO A 530 -15.58 -8.32 -15.41
CA PRO A 530 -16.50 -9.30 -14.84
C PRO A 530 -16.85 -8.91 -13.39
N TRP A 531 -18.11 -9.05 -13.03
CA TRP A 531 -18.55 -8.86 -11.65
C TRP A 531 -18.31 -10.13 -10.84
N SER A 532 -17.69 -10.00 -9.66
CA SER A 532 -17.29 -11.13 -8.83
C SER A 532 -18.50 -11.99 -8.48
N LEU A 533 -18.42 -13.29 -8.78
CA LEU A 533 -19.42 -14.30 -8.43
C LEU A 533 -18.86 -15.20 -7.32
N SER A 534 -19.74 -15.97 -6.68
CA SER A 534 -19.29 -16.96 -5.71
C SER A 534 -18.78 -18.22 -6.42
N ARG A 535 -17.63 -18.75 -5.97
CA ARG A 535 -16.99 -19.98 -6.45
C ARG A 535 -16.80 -19.98 -7.97
N THR A 536 -16.18 -18.92 -8.50
CA THR A 536 -15.84 -18.84 -9.92
C THR A 536 -14.75 -19.86 -10.24
N VAL A 537 -15.15 -21.05 -10.69
CA VAL A 537 -14.26 -22.16 -11.08
C VAL A 537 -13.85 -22.12 -12.56
N GLY A 538 -14.34 -21.13 -13.30
CA GLY A 538 -14.01 -20.91 -14.71
C GLY A 538 -14.54 -19.54 -15.15
N GLU A 539 -13.73 -18.79 -15.88
CA GLU A 539 -14.09 -17.48 -16.42
C GLU A 539 -13.34 -17.24 -17.73
N TRP A 540 -13.97 -17.52 -18.86
CA TRP A 540 -13.30 -17.45 -20.16
C TRP A 540 -13.62 -16.16 -20.90
N GLN A 541 -12.57 -15.44 -21.28
CA GLN A 541 -12.68 -14.30 -22.18
C GLN A 541 -12.38 -14.78 -23.60
N PHE A 542 -13.32 -14.61 -24.53
CA PHE A 542 -13.19 -15.03 -25.94
C PHE A 542 -12.41 -13.98 -26.76
N ARG A 543 -11.27 -13.53 -26.23
CA ARG A 543 -10.34 -12.65 -26.92
C ARG A 543 -9.52 -13.47 -27.90
N ARG A 544 -9.29 -12.96 -29.10
CA ARG A 544 -8.48 -13.65 -30.09
C ARG A 544 -7.02 -13.66 -29.64
N SER A 545 -6.46 -14.83 -29.38
CA SER A 545 -5.01 -14.95 -29.20
C SER A 545 -4.29 -14.81 -30.54
N ASN A 546 -3.28 -13.95 -30.59
CA ASN A 546 -2.40 -13.81 -31.75
C ASN A 546 -1.36 -14.94 -31.82
N ALA A 547 -1.14 -15.65 -30.71
CA ALA A 547 -0.25 -16.80 -30.66
C ALA A 547 -0.93 -18.08 -31.13
N ASP A 548 -2.16 -18.31 -30.69
CA ASP A 548 -2.94 -19.48 -31.05
C ASP A 548 -4.45 -19.20 -30.94
N PRO A 549 -5.13 -18.89 -32.07
CA PRO A 549 -6.56 -18.59 -32.08
C PRO A 549 -7.47 -19.71 -31.58
N ALA A 550 -6.97 -20.93 -31.39
CA ALA A 550 -7.78 -22.01 -30.81
C ALA A 550 -7.76 -22.02 -29.27
N THR A 551 -7.04 -21.10 -28.61
CA THR A 551 -6.97 -21.02 -27.15
C THR A 551 -7.83 -19.86 -26.62
N ALA A 552 -8.74 -20.14 -25.68
CA ALA A 552 -9.44 -19.13 -24.89
C ALA A 552 -8.94 -19.15 -23.44
N LEU A 553 -8.43 -18.01 -22.98
CA LEU A 553 -7.80 -17.88 -21.67
C LEU A 553 -8.84 -17.85 -20.55
N ASP A 554 -8.55 -18.57 -19.47
CA ASP A 554 -9.36 -18.68 -18.27
C ASP A 554 -8.90 -17.73 -17.17
N GLU A 555 -9.62 -16.66 -16.92
CA GLU A 555 -9.29 -15.66 -15.93
C GLU A 555 -9.94 -15.91 -14.56
N HIS A 556 -10.43 -17.12 -14.26
CA HIS A 556 -11.12 -17.35 -12.98
C HIS A 556 -10.24 -17.05 -11.78
N TRP A 557 -10.89 -16.71 -10.68
CA TRP A 557 -10.24 -16.59 -9.40
C TRP A 557 -11.15 -17.10 -8.29
N TYR A 558 -10.67 -18.11 -7.58
CA TYR A 558 -11.33 -18.67 -6.41
C TYR A 558 -10.25 -19.14 -5.43
N MET A 559 -10.14 -18.47 -4.28
CA MET A 559 -9.17 -18.80 -3.24
C MET A 559 -9.62 -20.00 -2.41
N SER A 560 -9.64 -21.17 -3.05
CA SER A 560 -9.89 -22.47 -2.42
C SER A 560 -8.80 -22.83 -1.41
N PRO A 561 -8.99 -23.85 -0.56
CA PRO A 561 -7.96 -24.33 0.39
C PRO A 561 -6.60 -24.70 -0.23
N LEU A 562 -6.51 -24.87 -1.56
CA LEU A 562 -5.27 -25.20 -2.28
C LEU A 562 -4.45 -23.96 -2.68
N VAL A 563 -5.04 -22.77 -2.62
CA VAL A 563 -4.40 -21.49 -2.96
C VAL A 563 -3.65 -20.97 -1.73
N LEU A 564 -2.42 -21.45 -1.51
CA LEU A 564 -1.68 -21.24 -0.26
C LEU A 564 -0.53 -20.23 -0.34
N ASN A 565 0.36 -20.35 -1.34
CA ASN A 565 1.54 -19.49 -1.43
C ASN A 565 1.38 -18.47 -2.56
N ARG A 566 1.29 -17.18 -2.20
CA ARG A 566 1.17 -16.08 -3.16
C ARG A 566 2.29 -16.05 -4.20
N GLU A 567 3.49 -16.48 -3.83
CA GLU A 567 4.64 -16.56 -4.73
C GLU A 567 4.46 -17.64 -5.82
N GLU A 568 3.46 -18.50 -5.68
CA GLU A 568 3.17 -19.62 -6.58
C GLU A 568 1.80 -19.50 -7.27
N TYR A 569 1.00 -18.47 -6.98
CA TYR A 569 -0.37 -18.37 -7.53
C TYR A 569 -0.41 -18.32 -9.06
N ARG A 570 0.65 -17.80 -9.70
CA ARG A 570 0.80 -17.82 -11.17
C ARG A 570 0.97 -19.23 -11.73
N ASN A 571 1.53 -20.16 -10.94
CA ASN A 571 1.84 -21.53 -11.33
C ASN A 571 0.65 -22.47 -11.11
N LEU A 572 -0.41 -22.00 -10.44
CA LEU A 572 -1.62 -22.77 -10.25
C LEU A 572 -2.29 -23.05 -11.61
N PRO A 573 -2.86 -24.25 -11.81
CA PRO A 573 -3.55 -24.59 -13.05
C PRO A 573 -4.59 -23.54 -13.44
N ARG A 574 -4.62 -23.23 -14.73
CA ARG A 574 -5.69 -22.46 -15.37
C ARG A 574 -6.45 -23.41 -16.29
N HIS A 575 -7.76 -23.22 -16.37
CA HIS A 575 -8.66 -24.06 -17.16
C HIS A 575 -8.86 -23.48 -18.56
N ASP A 576 -7.77 -23.06 -19.23
CA ASP A 576 -7.84 -22.53 -20.60
C ASP A 576 -8.56 -23.52 -21.53
N LEU A 577 -9.47 -23.00 -22.37
CA LEU A 577 -10.22 -23.84 -23.31
C LEU A 577 -9.49 -23.97 -24.63
N ARG A 578 -9.61 -25.16 -25.23
CA ARG A 578 -9.14 -25.46 -26.58
C ARG A 578 -10.31 -25.63 -27.54
N GLY A 579 -10.46 -24.69 -28.48
CA GLY A 579 -11.37 -24.81 -29.60
C GLY A 579 -10.92 -25.88 -30.59
N VAL A 580 -11.88 -26.60 -31.17
CA VAL A 580 -11.65 -27.57 -32.25
C VAL A 580 -12.01 -26.90 -33.57
N ASN A 581 -11.08 -26.89 -34.53
CA ASN A 581 -11.23 -26.21 -35.83
C ASN A 581 -11.49 -24.69 -35.72
N LEU A 582 -11.09 -24.07 -34.60
CA LEU A 582 -11.20 -22.62 -34.41
C LEU A 582 -9.98 -21.92 -35.03
N THR A 583 -10.25 -20.89 -35.82
CA THR A 583 -9.26 -20.07 -36.52
C THR A 583 -9.47 -18.58 -36.18
N ALA A 584 -8.52 -17.74 -36.57
CA ALA A 584 -8.64 -16.29 -36.40
C ALA A 584 -9.86 -15.69 -37.13
N ALA A 585 -10.39 -16.36 -38.16
CA ALA A 585 -11.54 -15.90 -38.94
C ALA A 585 -12.88 -16.15 -38.24
N ASP A 586 -12.91 -16.99 -37.20
CA ASP A 586 -14.12 -17.32 -36.43
C ASP A 586 -14.40 -16.31 -35.31
N TYR A 587 -13.48 -15.36 -35.07
CA TYR A 587 -13.65 -14.29 -34.10
C TYR A 587 -14.34 -13.09 -34.74
N GLU A 588 -15.39 -12.60 -34.10
CA GLU A 588 -16.10 -11.39 -34.49
C GLU A 588 -15.92 -10.29 -33.45
N SER A 589 -15.96 -9.03 -33.89
CA SER A 589 -15.87 -7.89 -32.99
C SER A 589 -17.11 -7.81 -32.09
N GLY A 590 -16.92 -7.99 -30.79
CA GLY A 590 -17.98 -7.85 -29.80
C GLY A 590 -18.23 -6.39 -29.38
N PRO A 591 -19.39 -6.08 -28.78
CA PRO A 591 -19.68 -4.73 -28.29
C PRO A 591 -19.06 -4.45 -26.91
N LEU A 592 -18.50 -5.44 -26.22
CA LEU A 592 -18.02 -5.32 -24.84
C LEU A 592 -16.58 -4.81 -24.73
N GLU A 593 -15.77 -5.02 -25.76
CA GLU A 593 -14.36 -4.65 -25.80
C GLU A 593 -14.00 -4.07 -27.18
N ASP A 594 -13.04 -3.14 -27.25
CA ASP A 594 -12.66 -2.49 -28.52
C ASP A 594 -11.14 -2.40 -28.76
N TRP A 595 -10.35 -3.16 -28.02
CA TRP A 595 -8.89 -3.01 -27.96
C TRP A 595 -8.08 -4.20 -28.52
N CYS A 596 -8.70 -5.35 -28.82
CA CYS A 596 -8.04 -6.53 -29.41
C CYS A 596 -8.81 -7.10 -30.60
#